data_AF-A0A9D6ZGQ2-F1
#
_entry.id   AF-A0A9D6ZGQ2-F1
#
_cell.length_a   1.000
_cell.length_b   1.000
_cell.length_c   1.000
_cell.angle_alpha   90.00
_cell.angle_beta   90.00
_cell.angle_gamma   90.00
#
_symmetry.space_group_name_H-M   'P 1'
#
loop_
_entity.id
_entity.type
_entity.pdbx_description
1 polymer ?
#
loop_
_entity_poly.entity_id
_entity_poly.type
_entity_poly.pdbx_seq_one_letter_code
_entity_poly.pdbx_strand_id
1 'polypeptide(L)'
;MNDGLVLASDSATTLRLSNGDAQVYNNADKIFNLYKGLPIGAATWGLGSIGRSSMATLAKDFRRQVTNGSSHEPNSVAGPWGIHTEGYTVEEIASKFHDYLSERLTPQLDNLAQINAEREAERNTRGIGPNDDEALKPIVLPGFWYRIAGYDAKGDDPHVFEVVFDGDKAQLLAPVSRAEPIHWGGQGEPVQRIVLGLGDSIVGGLGSVLGLGADDSVELARELLPYTDSQLVHPAMPIMDAIDLAEFLVDTAIKYYRFVPGAQIVGGAIETATITRHEGFRWIKRKHFFNTSLNPHV
;
A
#
# COMPACT_ATOMS: atom_id res chain seq x y z
N MET A 1 -20.26 -15.76 -1.33
CA MET A 1 -19.61 -16.39 -0.16
C MET A 1 -18.14 -16.23 -0.45
N ASN A 2 -17.43 -15.38 0.29
CA ASN A 2 -16.03 -15.11 0.00
C ASN A 2 -15.17 -15.94 0.95
N ASP A 3 -14.30 -16.77 0.40
CA ASP A 3 -13.45 -17.69 1.19
C ASP A 3 -12.34 -16.96 1.97
N GLY A 4 -12.00 -15.73 1.58
CA GLY A 4 -10.93 -14.97 2.21
C GLY A 4 -10.52 -13.72 1.42
N LEU A 5 -9.42 -13.13 1.87
CA LEU A 5 -8.66 -12.09 1.18
C LEU A 5 -7.31 -12.65 0.75
N VAL A 6 -6.79 -12.16 -0.38
CA VAL A 6 -5.45 -12.47 -0.87
C VAL A 6 -4.65 -11.17 -0.96
N LEU A 7 -3.44 -11.19 -0.41
CA LEU A 7 -2.45 -10.13 -0.56
C LEU A 7 -1.30 -10.67 -1.43
N ALA A 8 -0.93 -9.94 -2.48
CA ALA A 8 0.22 -10.26 -3.30
C ALA A 8 1.04 -8.99 -3.58
N SER A 9 2.36 -9.11 -3.63
CA SER A 9 3.26 -7.98 -3.91
C SER A 9 4.54 -8.42 -4.60
N ASP A 10 5.13 -7.50 -5.36
CA ASP A 10 6.53 -7.61 -5.78
C ASP A 10 7.48 -7.31 -4.60
N SER A 11 8.80 -7.31 -4.85
CA SER A 11 9.83 -7.09 -3.83
C SER A 11 10.80 -5.95 -4.17
N ALA A 12 10.52 -5.13 -5.19
CA ALA A 12 11.41 -4.02 -5.56
C ALA A 12 11.25 -2.82 -4.62
N THR A 13 12.35 -2.21 -4.22
CA THR A 13 12.41 -0.89 -3.58
C THR A 13 13.44 -0.04 -4.28
N THR A 14 13.15 1.26 -4.39
CA THR A 14 14.01 2.22 -5.07
C THR A 14 14.63 3.17 -4.07
N LEU A 15 15.95 3.30 -4.09
CA LEU A 15 16.68 4.35 -3.40
C LEU A 15 17.07 5.42 -4.42
N ARG A 16 16.80 6.69 -4.09
CA ARG A 16 17.33 7.83 -4.83
C ARG A 16 18.72 8.14 -4.30
N LEU A 17 19.70 8.13 -5.21
CA LEU A 17 21.08 8.45 -4.90
C LEU A 17 21.31 9.97 -5.03
N SER A 18 22.36 10.49 -4.38
CA SER A 18 22.67 11.93 -4.38
C SER A 18 23.01 12.50 -5.75
N ASN A 19 23.38 11.64 -6.71
CA ASN A 19 23.65 12.01 -8.10
C ASN A 19 22.38 12.02 -8.98
N GLY A 20 21.20 11.77 -8.41
CA GLY A 20 19.92 11.71 -9.13
C GLY A 20 19.55 10.33 -9.66
N ASP A 21 20.48 9.36 -9.64
CA ASP A 21 20.21 8.00 -10.10
C ASP A 21 19.26 7.25 -9.15
N ALA A 22 18.61 6.24 -9.70
CA ALA A 22 17.79 5.30 -8.95
C ALA A 22 18.53 3.96 -8.82
N GLN A 23 18.72 3.51 -7.58
CA GLN A 23 19.18 2.15 -7.30
C GLN A 23 18.00 1.29 -6.86
N VAL A 24 17.76 0.19 -7.57
CA VAL A 24 16.70 -0.77 -7.22
C VAL A 24 17.29 -1.96 -6.49
N TYR A 25 16.60 -2.39 -5.44
CA TYR A 25 16.84 -3.66 -4.73
C TYR A 25 15.57 -4.50 -4.72
N ASN A 26 15.71 -5.82 -4.91
CA ASN A 26 14.58 -6.74 -5.12
C ASN A 26 14.21 -7.58 -3.89
N ASN A 27 14.45 -7.05 -2.69
CA ASN A 27 14.27 -7.77 -1.42
C ASN A 27 13.45 -7.02 -0.36
N ALA A 28 12.65 -6.03 -0.74
CA ALA A 28 11.78 -5.32 0.19
C ALA A 28 10.59 -6.18 0.62
N ASP A 29 10.35 -6.33 1.93
CA ASP A 29 9.12 -6.91 2.46
C ASP A 29 7.98 -5.88 2.28
N LYS A 30 6.91 -6.25 1.56
CA LYS A 30 5.76 -5.36 1.33
C LYS A 30 4.43 -5.89 1.87
N ILE A 31 4.39 -7.14 2.34
CA ILE A 31 3.24 -7.73 3.02
C ILE A 31 3.57 -7.98 4.48
N PHE A 32 2.64 -7.67 5.36
CA PHE A 32 2.80 -7.75 6.81
C PHE A 32 1.59 -8.41 7.44
N ASN A 33 1.80 -9.26 8.44
CA ASN A 33 0.78 -9.58 9.42
C ASN A 33 0.78 -8.46 10.47
N LEU A 34 -0.33 -7.78 10.79
CA LEU A 34 -0.27 -6.66 11.75
C LEU A 34 -0.43 -7.11 13.21
N TYR A 35 -0.99 -8.29 13.44
CA TYR A 35 -1.09 -8.91 14.75
C TYR A 35 -1.04 -10.44 14.63
N LYS A 36 -0.10 -11.10 15.32
CA LYS A 36 0.07 -12.56 15.23
C LYS A 36 -1.09 -13.27 15.91
N GLY A 37 -1.73 -14.19 15.20
CA GLY A 37 -2.91 -14.92 15.68
C GLY A 37 -4.24 -14.29 15.31
N LEU A 38 -4.27 -13.04 14.81
CA LEU A 38 -5.49 -12.42 14.29
C LEU A 38 -5.54 -12.47 12.76
N PRO A 39 -6.73 -12.52 12.15
CA PRO A 39 -6.96 -12.49 10.71
C PRO A 39 -6.74 -11.07 10.15
N ILE A 40 -5.52 -10.54 10.27
CA ILE A 40 -5.19 -9.16 9.86
C ILE A 40 -3.81 -9.09 9.22
N GLY A 41 -3.75 -8.46 8.05
CA GLY A 41 -2.53 -8.15 7.35
C GLY A 41 -2.58 -6.78 6.68
N ALA A 42 -1.45 -6.41 6.10
CA ALA A 42 -1.32 -5.19 5.34
C ALA A 42 -0.36 -5.35 4.16
N ALA A 43 -0.52 -4.53 3.14
CA ALA A 43 0.40 -4.37 2.03
C ALA A 43 0.82 -2.89 1.89
N THR A 44 2.03 -2.60 1.41
CA THR A 44 2.52 -1.22 1.24
C THR A 44 3.08 -0.94 -0.15
N TRP A 45 2.97 0.32 -0.59
CA TRP A 45 3.60 0.86 -1.78
C TRP A 45 3.91 2.34 -1.61
N GLY A 46 4.64 2.91 -2.57
CA GLY A 46 5.15 4.29 -2.51
C GLY A 46 6.54 4.33 -1.89
N LEU A 47 6.78 5.28 -1.00
CA LEU A 47 8.08 5.49 -0.37
C LEU A 47 8.58 4.24 0.38
N GLY A 48 9.84 3.86 0.18
CA GLY A 48 10.43 2.67 0.80
C GLY A 48 10.84 2.81 2.28
N SER A 49 11.02 4.05 2.76
CA SER A 49 11.51 4.33 4.12
C SER A 49 11.10 5.72 4.62
N ILE A 50 10.88 5.82 5.93
CA ILE A 50 10.64 7.08 6.65
C ILE A 50 11.81 7.25 7.62
N GLY A 51 12.56 8.34 7.48
CA GLY A 51 13.82 8.54 8.19
C GLY A 51 14.78 7.34 7.97
N ARG A 52 15.11 6.64 9.05
CA ARG A 52 16.00 5.45 9.03
C ARG A 52 15.25 4.12 9.03
N SER A 53 13.92 4.14 9.07
CA SER A 53 13.10 2.95 9.18
C SER A 53 12.50 2.58 7.83
N SER A 54 12.69 1.33 7.43
CA SER A 54 11.93 0.78 6.30
C SER A 54 10.45 0.67 6.64
N MET A 55 9.59 0.64 5.61
CA MET A 55 8.16 0.40 5.80
C MET A 55 7.90 -0.91 6.57
N ALA A 56 8.67 -1.96 6.24
CA ALA A 56 8.60 -3.23 6.94
C ALA A 56 8.97 -3.15 8.43
N THR A 57 9.96 -2.33 8.78
CA THR A 57 10.36 -2.10 10.17
C THR A 57 9.21 -1.45 10.94
N LEU A 58 8.58 -0.42 10.38
CA LEU A 58 7.46 0.28 11.00
C LEU A 58 6.28 -0.65 11.26
N ALA A 59 5.89 -1.47 10.27
CA ALA A 59 4.82 -2.44 10.46
C ALA A 59 5.14 -3.50 11.53
N LYS A 60 6.40 -3.96 11.61
CA LYS A 60 6.85 -4.95 12.62
C LYS A 60 6.93 -4.34 14.02
N ASP A 61 7.37 -3.10 14.14
CA ASP A 61 7.44 -2.36 15.40
C ASP A 61 6.02 -2.03 15.91
N PHE A 62 5.12 -1.61 15.02
CA PHE A 62 3.71 -1.45 15.36
C PHE A 62 3.11 -2.75 15.88
N ARG A 63 3.30 -3.87 15.17
CA ARG A 63 2.85 -5.21 15.62
C ARG A 63 3.32 -5.49 17.05
N ARG A 64 4.60 -5.27 17.34
CA ARG A 64 5.15 -5.48 18.69
C ARG A 64 4.45 -4.59 19.73
N GLN A 65 4.21 -3.33 19.38
CA GLN A 65 3.59 -2.35 20.28
C GLN A 65 2.11 -2.66 20.55
N VAL A 66 1.31 -2.95 19.52
CA VAL A 66 -0.09 -3.35 19.69
C VAL A 66 -0.19 -4.67 20.46
N THR A 67 0.60 -5.69 20.12
CA THR A 67 0.54 -6.98 20.82
C THR A 67 0.93 -6.87 22.28
N ASN A 68 1.99 -6.13 22.62
CA ASN A 68 2.41 -5.97 24.02
C ASN A 68 1.41 -5.16 24.87
N GLY A 69 0.68 -4.23 24.24
CA GLY A 69 -0.36 -3.47 24.91
C GLY A 69 -1.70 -4.19 24.99
N SER A 70 -1.90 -5.28 24.23
CA SER A 70 -3.21 -5.90 24.07
C SER A 70 -3.61 -6.74 25.27
N SER A 71 -4.92 -6.90 25.42
CA SER A 71 -5.49 -7.71 26.47
C SER A 71 -6.46 -8.74 25.90
N HIS A 72 -6.54 -9.87 26.59
CA HIS A 72 -7.39 -11.00 26.20
C HIS A 72 -8.65 -11.09 27.07
N GLU A 73 -8.62 -10.47 28.26
CA GLU A 73 -9.74 -10.49 29.20
C GLU A 73 -10.73 -9.36 28.87
N PRO A 74 -12.03 -9.65 28.70
CA PRO A 74 -13.05 -8.67 28.28
C PRO A 74 -13.15 -7.41 29.16
N ASN A 75 -12.78 -7.51 30.44
CA ASN A 75 -12.88 -6.43 31.43
C ASN A 75 -11.53 -5.87 31.86
N SER A 76 -10.43 -6.31 31.24
CA SER A 76 -9.13 -5.71 31.48
C SER A 76 -8.98 -4.41 30.70
N VAL A 77 -7.94 -3.64 30.97
CA VAL A 77 -7.67 -2.40 30.22
C VAL A 77 -6.48 -2.68 29.30
N ALA A 78 -6.70 -2.59 27.99
CA ALA A 78 -5.59 -2.60 27.05
C ALA A 78 -4.72 -1.35 27.25
N GLY A 79 -3.40 -1.50 27.08
CA GLY A 79 -2.49 -0.35 27.03
C GLY A 79 -2.84 0.60 25.89
N PRO A 80 -2.24 1.81 25.82
CA PRO A 80 -2.64 2.86 24.88
C PRO A 80 -2.70 2.40 23.41
N TRP A 81 -1.76 1.53 23.04
CA TRP A 81 -1.65 0.96 21.69
C TRP A 81 -2.29 -0.41 21.55
N GLY A 82 -2.69 -1.04 22.66
CA GLY A 82 -3.29 -2.35 22.66
C GLY A 82 -4.72 -2.35 22.13
N ILE A 83 -5.22 -3.56 21.90
CA ILE A 83 -6.61 -3.87 21.54
C ILE A 83 -7.17 -4.93 22.48
N HIS A 84 -8.50 -5.09 22.48
CA HIS A 84 -9.17 -6.25 23.05
C HIS A 84 -9.32 -7.32 21.97
N THR A 85 -8.61 -8.45 22.09
CA THR A 85 -8.54 -9.45 21.02
C THR A 85 -9.87 -10.13 20.70
N GLU A 86 -10.82 -10.13 21.64
CA GLU A 86 -12.18 -10.67 21.43
C GLU A 86 -13.19 -9.65 20.89
N GLY A 87 -12.80 -8.37 20.78
CA GLY A 87 -13.72 -7.27 20.46
C GLY A 87 -13.20 -6.23 19.48
N TYR A 88 -11.98 -6.38 18.97
CA TYR A 88 -11.38 -5.43 18.04
C TYR A 88 -12.15 -5.34 16.72
N THR A 89 -12.04 -4.20 16.07
CA THR A 89 -12.40 -4.02 14.66
C THR A 89 -11.15 -3.78 13.81
N VAL A 90 -11.20 -4.12 12.53
CA VAL A 90 -10.11 -3.80 11.60
C VAL A 90 -9.90 -2.28 11.51
N GLU A 91 -10.99 -1.50 11.62
CA GLU A 91 -10.95 -0.03 11.67
C GLU A 91 -10.14 0.47 12.87
N GLU A 92 -10.34 -0.08 14.07
CA GLU A 92 -9.58 0.30 15.26
C GLU A 92 -8.08 0.10 15.04
N ILE A 93 -7.71 -1.02 14.45
CA ILE A 93 -6.31 -1.35 14.17
C ILE A 93 -5.75 -0.45 13.07
N ALA A 94 -6.55 -0.12 12.05
CA ALA A 94 -6.16 0.81 11.01
C ALA A 94 -5.97 2.23 11.55
N SER A 95 -6.86 2.70 12.43
CA SER A 95 -6.73 3.98 13.14
C SER A 95 -5.48 4.01 14.01
N LYS A 96 -5.25 2.98 14.83
CA LYS A 96 -4.04 2.90 15.65
C LYS A 96 -2.77 2.85 14.79
N PHE A 97 -2.82 2.19 13.63
CA PHE A 97 -1.68 2.15 12.72
C PHE A 97 -1.42 3.52 12.07
N HIS A 98 -2.49 4.21 11.66
CA HIS A 98 -2.43 5.59 11.18
C HIS A 98 -1.78 6.52 12.22
N ASP A 99 -2.25 6.46 13.47
CA ASP A 99 -1.74 7.32 14.54
C ASP A 99 -0.27 6.99 14.86
N TYR A 100 0.08 5.70 14.91
CA TYR A 100 1.45 5.22 15.09
C TYR A 100 2.43 5.77 14.03
N LEU A 101 1.99 5.77 12.77
CA LEU A 101 2.79 6.29 11.65
C LEU A 101 2.86 7.82 11.69
N SER A 102 1.75 8.48 12.00
CA SER A 102 1.66 9.94 12.12
C SER A 102 2.66 10.45 13.16
N GLU A 103 2.69 9.86 14.37
CA GLU A 103 3.66 10.23 15.41
C GLU A 103 5.12 10.16 14.95
N ARG A 104 5.44 9.24 14.03
CA ARG A 104 6.81 9.05 13.49
C ARG A 104 7.12 9.96 12.32
N LEU A 105 6.09 10.40 11.60
CA LEU A 105 6.22 11.25 10.43
C LEU A 105 6.22 12.73 10.80
N THR A 106 5.48 13.14 11.84
CA THR A 106 5.38 14.55 12.28
C THR A 106 6.73 15.26 12.40
N PRO A 107 7.77 14.71 13.06
CA PRO A 107 9.05 15.40 13.17
C PRO A 107 9.75 15.64 11.81
N GLN A 108 9.48 14.77 10.82
CA GLN A 108 10.04 14.91 9.48
C GLN A 108 9.27 15.96 8.67
N LEU A 109 7.94 16.01 8.82
CA LEU A 109 7.10 17.02 8.19
C LEU A 109 7.39 18.41 8.75
N ASP A 110 7.54 18.55 10.07
CA ASP A 110 7.89 19.83 10.72
C ASP A 110 9.23 20.37 10.18
N ASN A 111 10.24 19.50 10.08
CA ASN A 111 11.54 19.86 9.52
C ASN A 111 11.45 20.27 8.04
N LEU A 112 10.66 19.56 7.23
CA LEU A 112 10.43 19.93 5.83
C LEU A 112 9.68 21.24 5.69
N ALA A 113 8.68 21.50 6.54
CA ALA A 113 7.94 22.75 6.55
C ALA A 113 8.86 23.93 6.86
N GLN A 114 9.79 23.77 7.81
CA GLN A 114 10.80 24.80 8.10
C GLN A 114 11.71 25.06 6.90
N ILE A 115 12.26 24.01 6.28
CA ILE A 115 13.14 24.15 5.09
C ILE A 115 12.39 24.84 3.94
N ASN A 116 11.13 24.47 3.71
CA ASN A 116 10.33 25.07 2.65
C ASN A 116 10.02 26.55 2.92
N ALA A 117 9.77 26.93 4.17
CA ALA A 117 9.59 28.33 4.55
C ALA A 117 10.87 29.16 4.32
N GLU A 118 12.04 28.61 4.64
CA GLU A 118 13.34 29.26 4.37
C GLU A 118 13.58 29.44 2.85
N ARG A 119 13.32 28.40 2.05
CA ARG A 119 13.40 28.47 0.58
C ARG A 119 12.46 29.51 -0.01
N GLU A 120 11.23 29.58 0.50
CA GLU A 120 10.24 30.57 0.07
C GLU A 120 10.68 32.00 0.42
N ALA A 121 11.23 32.23 1.62
CA ALA A 121 11.77 33.53 1.99
C ALA A 121 12.95 33.95 1.09
N GLU A 122 13.87 33.03 0.77
CA GLU A 122 14.97 33.29 -0.16
C GLU A 122 14.45 33.61 -1.57
N ARG A 123 13.50 32.81 -2.08
CA ARG A 123 12.86 33.02 -3.38
C ARG A 123 12.25 34.41 -3.46
N ASN A 124 11.47 34.79 -2.45
CA ASN A 124 10.81 36.10 -2.38
C ASN A 124 11.85 37.23 -2.34
N THR A 125 12.96 37.05 -1.62
CA THR A 125 14.07 38.02 -1.56
C THR A 125 14.76 38.21 -2.92
N ARG A 126 14.92 37.12 -3.69
CA ARG A 126 15.57 37.14 -5.00
C ARG A 126 14.63 37.54 -6.15
N GLY A 127 13.32 37.69 -5.89
CA GLY A 127 12.32 38.02 -6.91
C GLY A 127 12.15 36.94 -7.98
N ILE A 128 12.41 35.68 -7.63
CA ILE A 128 12.38 34.53 -8.55
C ILE A 128 10.98 33.89 -8.49
N GLY A 129 10.43 33.47 -9.63
CA GLY A 129 9.15 32.77 -9.67
C GLY A 129 9.22 31.38 -9.03
N PRO A 130 8.06 30.78 -8.67
CA PRO A 130 8.00 29.50 -7.93
C PRO A 130 8.60 28.31 -8.69
N ASN A 131 8.79 28.42 -10.00
CA ASN A 131 9.31 27.34 -10.86
C ASN A 131 10.63 27.69 -11.56
N ASP A 132 11.20 28.87 -11.29
CA ASP A 132 12.30 29.41 -12.09
C ASP A 132 13.69 28.98 -11.59
N ASP A 133 13.77 28.41 -10.37
CA ASP A 133 15.00 27.87 -9.78
C ASP A 133 14.74 26.51 -9.12
N GLU A 134 15.27 25.43 -9.70
CA GLU A 134 15.14 24.06 -9.19
C GLU A 134 15.63 23.91 -7.74
N ALA A 135 16.65 24.69 -7.32
CA ALA A 135 17.20 24.60 -5.98
C ALA A 135 16.25 25.16 -4.92
N LEU A 136 15.35 26.07 -5.30
CA LEU A 136 14.39 26.74 -4.42
C LEU A 136 12.98 26.18 -4.50
N LYS A 137 12.74 25.17 -5.36
CA LYS A 137 11.45 24.49 -5.39
C LYS A 137 11.13 23.86 -4.01
N PRO A 138 9.86 23.89 -3.58
CA PRO A 138 9.44 23.21 -2.36
C PRO A 138 9.78 21.72 -2.43
N ILE A 139 10.34 21.19 -1.35
CA ILE A 139 10.54 19.76 -1.18
C ILE A 139 9.21 19.16 -0.74
N VAL A 140 8.67 18.25 -1.54
CA VAL A 140 7.48 17.47 -1.20
C VAL A 140 7.92 16.03 -0.92
N LEU A 141 7.47 15.50 0.22
CA LEU A 141 7.74 14.12 0.61
C LEU A 141 6.88 13.20 -0.30
N PRO A 142 7.48 12.25 -1.04
CA PRO A 142 6.71 11.35 -1.87
C PRO A 142 5.73 10.54 -1.02
N GLY A 143 4.50 10.37 -1.52
CA GLY A 143 3.49 9.63 -0.78
C GLY A 143 3.83 8.16 -0.55
N PHE A 144 3.23 7.59 0.49
CA PHE A 144 3.23 6.16 0.75
C PHE A 144 1.88 5.72 1.32
N TRP A 145 1.60 4.44 1.12
CA TRP A 145 0.30 3.86 1.45
C TRP A 145 0.50 2.54 2.17
N TYR A 146 -0.43 2.24 3.06
CA TYR A 146 -0.69 0.90 3.55
C TYR A 146 -2.14 0.55 3.33
N ARG A 147 -2.38 -0.60 2.70
CA ARG A 147 -3.70 -1.22 2.68
C ARG A 147 -3.77 -2.25 3.78
N ILE A 148 -4.72 -2.09 4.69
CA ILE A 148 -4.93 -2.97 5.84
C ILE A 148 -6.16 -3.80 5.57
N ALA A 149 -6.03 -5.11 5.62
CA ALA A 149 -7.06 -6.06 5.26
C ALA A 149 -7.25 -7.08 6.38
N GLY A 150 -8.49 -7.43 6.70
CA GLY A 150 -8.76 -8.45 7.70
C GLY A 150 -10.23 -8.65 8.05
N TYR A 151 -10.46 -9.34 9.16
CA TYR A 151 -11.78 -9.57 9.73
C TYR A 151 -11.85 -9.00 11.14
N ASP A 152 -12.99 -8.40 11.49
CA ASP A 152 -13.30 -8.01 12.87
C ASP A 152 -13.40 -9.25 13.77
N ALA A 153 -13.18 -9.08 15.07
CA ALA A 153 -13.27 -10.19 16.03
C ALA A 153 -14.62 -10.93 15.99
N LYS A 154 -15.70 -10.18 15.74
CA LYS A 154 -17.10 -10.68 15.74
C LYS A 154 -17.77 -10.57 14.37
N GLY A 155 -17.00 -10.37 13.30
CA GLY A 155 -17.52 -10.22 11.94
C GLY A 155 -17.29 -11.47 11.07
N ASP A 156 -18.17 -11.64 10.09
CA ASP A 156 -18.06 -12.66 9.03
C ASP A 156 -17.45 -12.07 7.76
N ASP A 157 -17.36 -10.75 7.74
CA ASP A 157 -17.19 -9.93 6.57
C ASP A 157 -15.77 -9.33 6.57
N PRO A 158 -15.02 -9.45 5.47
CA PRO A 158 -13.72 -8.79 5.39
C PRO A 158 -13.88 -7.27 5.27
N HIS A 159 -12.92 -6.56 5.86
CA HIS A 159 -12.75 -5.12 5.77
C HIS A 159 -11.36 -4.78 5.23
N VAL A 160 -11.29 -3.76 4.39
CA VAL A 160 -10.05 -3.28 3.77
C VAL A 160 -9.99 -1.78 3.94
N PHE A 161 -9.07 -1.26 4.73
CA PHE A 161 -8.85 0.18 4.94
C PHE A 161 -7.55 0.62 4.28
N GLU A 162 -7.41 1.92 4.02
CA GLU A 162 -6.16 2.49 3.55
C GLU A 162 -5.66 3.59 4.48
N VAL A 163 -4.39 3.48 4.86
CA VAL A 163 -3.66 4.54 5.55
C VAL A 163 -2.78 5.21 4.50
N VAL A 164 -3.05 6.49 4.26
CA VAL A 164 -2.45 7.27 3.19
C VAL A 164 -1.65 8.42 3.78
N PHE A 165 -0.43 8.57 3.29
CA PHE A 165 0.39 9.75 3.52
C PHE A 165 0.79 10.31 2.16
N ASP A 166 0.31 11.50 1.83
CA ASP A 166 0.61 12.18 0.57
C ASP A 166 1.03 13.62 0.84
N GLY A 167 2.33 13.90 0.68
CA GLY A 167 2.92 15.16 1.10
C GLY A 167 2.77 15.36 2.62
N ASP A 168 1.99 16.38 2.99
CA ASP A 168 1.67 16.76 4.37
C ASP A 168 0.35 16.17 4.89
N LYS A 169 -0.39 15.43 4.05
CA LYS A 169 -1.71 14.88 4.40
C LYS A 169 -1.57 13.44 4.88
N ALA A 170 -2.01 13.20 6.11
CA ALA A 170 -2.22 11.87 6.68
C ALA A 170 -3.72 11.58 6.74
N GLN A 171 -4.16 10.45 6.18
CA GLN A 171 -5.58 10.08 6.10
C GLN A 171 -5.77 8.59 6.36
N LEU A 172 -6.82 8.27 7.11
CA LEU A 172 -7.43 6.94 7.12
C LEU A 172 -8.65 6.98 6.20
N LEU A 173 -8.58 6.22 5.11
CA LEU A 173 -9.69 6.10 4.16
C LEU A 173 -10.63 4.97 4.60
N ALA A 174 -11.93 5.26 4.46
CA ALA A 174 -13.03 4.34 4.70
C ALA A 174 -12.85 3.02 3.93
N PRO A 175 -13.54 1.94 4.35
CA PRO A 175 -13.27 0.63 3.78
C PRO A 175 -13.53 0.62 2.27
N VAL A 176 -12.60 0.04 1.52
CA VAL A 176 -12.71 -0.05 0.06
C VAL A 176 -13.97 -0.85 -0.30
N SER A 177 -14.73 -0.35 -1.28
CA SER A 177 -16.03 -0.89 -1.65
C SER A 177 -15.96 -2.36 -2.03
N ARG A 178 -16.90 -3.17 -1.50
CA ARG A 178 -17.09 -4.57 -1.90
C ARG A 178 -17.47 -4.76 -3.36
N ALA A 179 -17.91 -3.70 -4.04
CA ALA A 179 -18.21 -3.75 -5.46
C ALA A 179 -16.96 -3.99 -6.31
N GLU A 180 -15.77 -3.70 -5.76
CA GLU A 180 -14.49 -3.86 -6.44
C GLU A 180 -13.71 -5.02 -5.80
N PRO A 181 -13.67 -6.20 -6.43
CA PRO A 181 -13.06 -7.38 -5.80
C PRO A 181 -11.52 -7.43 -5.90
N ILE A 182 -10.92 -6.59 -6.76
CA ILE A 182 -9.48 -6.49 -6.96
C ILE A 182 -9.07 -5.06 -6.67
N HIS A 183 -8.05 -4.90 -5.82
CA HIS A 183 -7.44 -3.60 -5.55
C HIS A 183 -5.94 -3.68 -5.77
N TRP A 184 -5.36 -2.68 -6.42
CA TRP A 184 -3.91 -2.54 -6.62
C TRP A 184 -3.40 -1.22 -6.06
N GLY A 185 -2.08 -1.08 -5.99
CA GLY A 185 -1.40 0.11 -5.52
C GLY A 185 0.00 0.19 -6.13
N GLY A 186 0.55 1.40 -6.17
CA GLY A 186 1.85 1.65 -6.79
C GLY A 186 1.75 1.74 -8.31
N GLN A 187 2.59 0.99 -9.01
CA GLN A 187 2.73 1.04 -10.45
C GLN A 187 1.81 0.00 -11.11
N GLY A 188 0.55 0.40 -11.35
CA GLY A 188 -0.55 -0.50 -11.70
C GLY A 188 -0.94 -0.55 -13.18
N GLU A 189 -0.29 0.20 -14.07
CA GLU A 189 -0.67 0.34 -15.49
C GLU A 189 -1.04 -0.99 -16.20
N PRO A 190 -0.22 -2.06 -16.15
CA PRO A 190 -0.58 -3.33 -16.79
C PRO A 190 -1.72 -4.07 -16.08
N VAL A 191 -1.83 -3.94 -14.75
CA VAL A 191 -2.92 -4.54 -13.97
C VAL A 191 -4.23 -3.87 -14.32
N GLN A 192 -4.26 -2.53 -14.34
CA GLN A 192 -5.44 -1.74 -14.68
C GLN A 192 -5.95 -2.07 -16.09
N ARG A 193 -5.05 -2.21 -17.08
CA ARG A 193 -5.41 -2.63 -18.44
C ARG A 193 -6.05 -4.02 -18.49
N ILE A 194 -5.58 -4.94 -17.67
CA ILE A 194 -6.12 -6.31 -17.63
C ILE A 194 -7.47 -6.34 -16.90
N VAL A 195 -7.59 -5.64 -15.78
CA VAL A 195 -8.79 -5.68 -14.94
C VAL A 195 -9.89 -4.79 -15.53
N LEU A 196 -9.58 -3.54 -15.86
CA LEU A 196 -10.55 -2.52 -16.28
C LEU A 196 -10.61 -2.32 -17.80
N GLY A 197 -9.69 -2.91 -18.56
CA GLY A 197 -9.54 -2.67 -20.02
C GLY A 197 -8.96 -1.30 -20.39
N LEU A 198 -8.72 -0.43 -19.41
CA LEU A 198 -8.17 0.92 -19.56
C LEU A 198 -6.96 1.09 -18.64
N GLY A 199 -5.91 1.78 -19.10
CA GLY A 199 -4.76 2.15 -18.26
C GLY A 199 -4.69 3.67 -18.05
N ASP A 200 -3.99 4.12 -17.02
CA ASP A 200 -3.81 5.55 -16.72
C ASP A 200 -3.31 6.35 -17.92
N SER A 201 -2.39 5.78 -18.70
CA SER A 201 -1.91 6.42 -19.93
C SER A 201 -2.98 6.57 -21.02
N ILE A 202 -3.96 5.67 -21.09
CA ILE A 202 -5.11 5.80 -21.99
C ILE A 202 -6.01 6.93 -21.50
N VAL A 203 -6.34 6.95 -20.20
CA VAL A 203 -7.19 7.99 -19.61
C VAL A 203 -6.57 9.38 -19.79
N GLY A 204 -5.28 9.53 -19.51
CA GLY A 204 -4.55 10.79 -19.78
C GLY A 204 -4.49 11.16 -21.26
N GLY A 205 -4.49 10.16 -22.16
CA GLY A 205 -4.54 10.35 -23.60
C GLY A 205 -5.90 10.82 -24.13
N LEU A 206 -7.01 10.45 -23.46
CA LEU A 206 -8.37 10.86 -23.87
C LEU A 206 -8.48 12.39 -23.98
N GLY A 207 -7.97 13.12 -22.99
CA GLY A 207 -7.94 14.59 -23.02
C GLY A 207 -7.18 15.14 -24.22
N SER A 208 -6.04 14.53 -24.55
CA SER A 208 -5.20 14.98 -25.69
C SER A 208 -5.84 14.70 -27.04
N VAL A 209 -6.56 13.60 -27.19
CA VAL A 209 -7.15 13.17 -28.48
C VAL A 209 -8.54 13.78 -28.70
N LEU A 210 -9.35 13.87 -27.65
CA LEU A 210 -10.75 14.30 -27.72
C LEU A 210 -10.95 15.75 -27.28
N GLY A 211 -9.90 16.43 -26.79
CA GLY A 211 -9.99 17.79 -26.28
C GLY A 211 -10.73 17.88 -24.94
N LEU A 212 -10.75 16.80 -24.16
CA LEU A 212 -11.42 16.74 -22.86
C LEU A 212 -10.53 17.31 -21.74
N GLY A 213 -11.17 17.90 -20.73
CA GLY A 213 -10.50 18.21 -19.47
C GLY A 213 -10.08 16.94 -18.72
N ALA A 214 -9.26 17.10 -17.67
CA ALA A 214 -8.85 15.97 -16.83
C ALA A 214 -10.07 15.30 -16.17
N ASP A 215 -10.97 16.10 -15.59
CA ASP A 215 -12.19 15.60 -14.94
C ASP A 215 -13.11 14.89 -15.94
N ASP A 216 -13.30 15.46 -17.13
CA ASP A 216 -14.11 14.85 -18.19
C ASP A 216 -13.49 13.54 -18.72
N SER A 217 -12.16 13.46 -18.79
CA SER A 217 -11.45 12.25 -19.20
C SER A 217 -11.63 11.13 -18.19
N VAL A 218 -11.58 11.46 -16.90
CA VAL A 218 -11.85 10.51 -15.81
C VAL A 218 -13.30 10.06 -15.83
N GLU A 219 -14.24 10.98 -16.04
CA GLU A 219 -15.66 10.64 -16.09
C GLU A 219 -16.00 9.75 -17.30
N LEU A 220 -15.47 10.06 -18.48
CA LEU A 220 -15.60 9.19 -19.66
C LEU A 220 -14.99 7.82 -19.41
N ALA A 221 -13.82 7.74 -18.77
CA ALA A 221 -13.22 6.46 -18.41
C ALA A 221 -14.12 5.63 -17.49
N ARG A 222 -14.80 6.27 -16.52
CA ARG A 222 -15.79 5.61 -15.66
C ARG A 222 -17.00 5.10 -16.43
N GLU A 223 -17.50 5.88 -17.38
CA GLU A 223 -18.62 5.47 -18.26
C GLU A 223 -18.25 4.28 -19.16
N LEU A 224 -16.96 4.10 -19.47
CA LEU A 224 -16.48 2.98 -20.27
C LEU A 224 -16.31 1.69 -19.47
N LEU A 225 -16.10 1.75 -18.15
CA LEU A 225 -15.84 0.57 -17.30
C LEU A 225 -16.85 -0.58 -17.49
N PRO A 226 -18.18 -0.35 -17.58
CA PRO A 226 -19.14 -1.44 -17.80
C PRO A 226 -18.93 -2.23 -19.10
N TYR A 227 -18.20 -1.68 -20.07
CA TYR A 227 -17.92 -2.30 -21.37
C TYR A 227 -16.52 -2.91 -21.47
N THR A 228 -15.60 -2.50 -20.59
CA THR A 228 -14.17 -2.84 -20.69
C THR A 228 -13.67 -3.66 -19.50
N ASP A 229 -14.40 -3.68 -18.38
CA ASP A 229 -14.07 -4.51 -17.22
C ASP A 229 -14.10 -5.99 -17.58
N SER A 230 -13.00 -6.68 -17.30
CA SER A 230 -12.82 -8.11 -17.59
C SER A 230 -13.60 -9.02 -16.65
N GLN A 231 -14.15 -8.51 -15.55
CA GLN A 231 -14.94 -9.24 -14.55
C GLN A 231 -14.23 -10.51 -14.06
N LEU A 232 -12.92 -10.40 -13.77
CA LEU A 232 -12.06 -11.55 -13.50
C LEU A 232 -12.43 -12.30 -12.21
N VAL A 233 -13.19 -11.68 -11.29
CA VAL A 233 -13.55 -12.28 -10.01
C VAL A 233 -15.03 -12.60 -9.97
N HIS A 234 -15.34 -13.85 -9.61
CA HIS A 234 -16.69 -14.28 -9.28
C HIS A 234 -16.84 -14.38 -7.74
N PRO A 235 -17.98 -14.01 -7.12
CA PRO A 235 -18.20 -14.10 -5.66
C PRO A 235 -18.21 -15.52 -5.05
N ALA A 236 -17.95 -16.53 -5.86
CA ALA A 236 -17.80 -17.94 -5.46
C ALA A 236 -16.45 -18.51 -5.94
N MET A 237 -15.52 -17.64 -6.35
CA MET A 237 -14.16 -18.01 -6.72
C MET A 237 -13.48 -18.65 -5.51
N PRO A 238 -13.02 -19.91 -5.61
CA PRO A 238 -12.25 -20.54 -4.55
C PRO A 238 -10.97 -19.74 -4.24
N ILE A 239 -10.52 -19.78 -2.99
CA ILE A 239 -9.36 -19.00 -2.58
C ILE A 239 -8.07 -19.34 -3.35
N MET A 240 -7.92 -20.57 -3.83
CA MET A 240 -6.78 -20.98 -4.64
C MET A 240 -6.75 -20.27 -6.01
N ASP A 241 -7.91 -20.15 -6.67
CA ASP A 241 -8.01 -19.40 -7.93
C ASP A 241 -7.76 -17.90 -7.70
N ALA A 242 -8.19 -17.36 -6.56
CA ALA A 242 -7.88 -15.98 -6.18
C ALA A 242 -6.38 -15.75 -5.92
N ILE A 243 -5.67 -16.74 -5.35
CA ILE A 243 -4.22 -16.74 -5.20
C ILE A 243 -3.55 -16.70 -6.57
N ASP A 244 -3.95 -17.60 -7.47
CA ASP A 244 -3.36 -17.69 -8.81
C ASP A 244 -3.60 -16.41 -9.61
N LEU A 245 -4.79 -15.81 -9.50
CA LEU A 245 -5.10 -14.52 -10.11
C LEU A 245 -4.22 -13.40 -9.54
N ALA A 246 -4.07 -13.32 -8.22
CA ALA A 246 -3.24 -12.30 -7.59
C ALA A 246 -1.76 -12.43 -7.99
N GLU A 247 -1.22 -13.66 -8.03
CA GLU A 247 0.14 -13.91 -8.51
C GLU A 247 0.29 -13.57 -10.00
N PHE A 248 -0.69 -13.91 -10.83
CA PHE A 248 -0.72 -13.55 -12.25
C PHE A 248 -0.65 -12.03 -12.48
N LEU A 249 -1.42 -11.25 -11.72
CA LEU A 249 -1.44 -9.78 -11.85
C LEU A 249 -0.10 -9.16 -11.43
N VAL A 250 0.49 -9.61 -10.31
CA VAL A 250 1.81 -9.14 -9.87
C VAL A 250 2.91 -9.56 -10.85
N ASP A 251 2.92 -10.80 -11.29
CA ASP A 251 3.89 -11.32 -12.26
C ASP A 251 3.81 -10.58 -13.60
N THR A 252 2.59 -10.26 -14.05
CA THR A 252 2.38 -9.44 -15.24
C THR A 252 2.98 -8.04 -15.07
N ALA A 253 2.76 -7.40 -13.92
CA ALA A 253 3.36 -6.11 -13.64
C ALA A 253 4.90 -6.17 -13.67
N ILE A 254 5.49 -7.18 -13.02
CA ILE A 254 6.95 -7.40 -13.04
C ILE A 254 7.47 -7.58 -14.46
N LYS A 255 6.80 -8.41 -15.28
CA LYS A 255 7.18 -8.67 -16.66
C LYS A 255 7.00 -7.45 -17.55
N TYR A 256 5.96 -6.65 -17.34
CA TYR A 256 5.73 -5.41 -18.06
C TYR A 256 6.85 -4.39 -17.78
N TYR A 257 7.10 -4.09 -16.50
CA TYR A 257 8.11 -3.10 -16.11
C TYR A 257 9.56 -3.55 -16.33
N ARG A 258 9.80 -4.82 -16.66
CA ARG A 258 11.08 -5.29 -17.20
C ARG A 258 11.42 -4.68 -18.56
N PHE A 259 10.41 -4.40 -19.39
CA PHE A 259 10.59 -3.91 -20.75
C PHE A 259 10.26 -2.42 -20.92
N VAL A 260 9.62 -1.80 -19.94
CA VAL A 260 9.41 -0.35 -19.90
C VAL A 260 10.75 0.38 -19.70
N PRO A 261 11.05 1.45 -20.46
CA PRO A 261 12.25 2.24 -20.25
C PRO A 261 12.33 2.83 -18.84
N GLY A 262 13.51 2.72 -18.22
CA GLY A 262 13.79 3.27 -16.89
C GLY A 262 14.28 2.22 -15.90
N ALA A 263 14.38 2.61 -14.63
CA ALA A 263 14.70 1.67 -13.56
C ALA A 263 13.54 0.69 -13.37
N GLN A 264 13.85 -0.60 -13.18
CA GLN A 264 12.83 -1.63 -12.95
C GLN A 264 12.26 -1.51 -11.52
N ILE A 265 11.38 -0.53 -11.29
CA ILE A 265 10.83 -0.20 -9.97
C ILE A 265 9.73 -1.18 -9.47
N VAL A 266 9.32 -2.12 -10.32
CA VAL A 266 8.45 -3.26 -9.99
C VAL A 266 9.20 -4.54 -10.37
N GLY A 267 9.48 -5.39 -9.39
CA GLY A 267 10.38 -6.52 -9.63
C GLY A 267 10.67 -7.41 -8.43
N GLY A 268 11.58 -8.35 -8.64
CA GLY A 268 11.98 -9.31 -7.60
C GLY A 268 11.00 -10.47 -7.41
N ALA A 269 11.11 -11.13 -6.26
CA ALA A 269 10.25 -12.26 -5.93
C ALA A 269 8.82 -11.81 -5.61
N ILE A 270 7.85 -12.62 -5.97
CA ILE A 270 6.45 -12.45 -5.57
C ILE A 270 6.29 -13.03 -4.16
N GLU A 271 5.65 -12.26 -3.28
CA GLU A 271 5.15 -12.73 -2.00
C GLU A 271 3.63 -12.73 -2.00
N THR A 272 3.04 -13.74 -1.38
CA THR A 272 1.60 -13.98 -1.37
C THR A 272 1.17 -14.48 0.00
N ALA A 273 0.07 -13.92 0.53
CA ALA A 273 -0.55 -14.33 1.77
C ALA A 273 -2.07 -14.36 1.63
N THR A 274 -2.72 -15.24 2.39
CA THR A 274 -4.16 -15.25 2.56
C THR A 274 -4.54 -14.75 3.94
N ILE A 275 -5.74 -14.19 4.03
CA ILE A 275 -6.39 -13.88 5.30
C ILE A 275 -7.78 -14.46 5.23
N THR A 276 -8.04 -15.48 6.04
CA THR A 276 -9.36 -16.08 6.17
C THR A 276 -9.84 -15.93 7.60
N ARG A 277 -11.16 -15.97 7.79
CA ARG A 277 -11.76 -15.87 9.11
C ARG A 277 -11.27 -16.98 10.06
N HIS A 278 -11.20 -18.20 9.56
CA HIS A 278 -10.96 -19.39 10.40
C HIS A 278 -9.48 -19.78 10.50
N GLU A 279 -8.67 -19.46 9.50
CA GLU A 279 -7.24 -19.81 9.51
C GLU A 279 -6.32 -18.62 9.85
N GLY A 280 -6.89 -17.41 9.89
CA GLY A 280 -6.15 -16.18 10.14
C GLY A 280 -5.32 -15.74 8.94
N PHE A 281 -4.30 -14.94 9.22
CA PHE A 281 -3.26 -14.61 8.24
C PHE A 281 -2.35 -15.83 8.02
N ARG A 282 -2.22 -16.28 6.78
CA ARG A 282 -1.30 -17.35 6.37
C ARG A 282 -0.44 -16.91 5.20
N TRP A 283 0.83 -17.23 5.26
CA TRP A 283 1.71 -17.05 4.11
C TRP A 283 1.53 -18.22 3.16
N ILE A 284 1.35 -17.92 1.87
CA ILE A 284 1.39 -18.89 0.78
C ILE A 284 2.80 -18.96 0.20
N LYS A 285 3.40 -17.77 0.01
CA LYS A 285 4.73 -17.58 -0.57
C LYS A 285 5.41 -16.39 0.08
N ARG A 286 6.65 -16.56 0.54
CA ARG A 286 7.46 -15.50 1.16
C ARG A 286 8.92 -15.75 0.86
N LYS A 287 9.64 -14.72 0.46
CA LYS A 287 11.08 -14.83 0.19
C LYS A 287 11.83 -15.08 1.50
N HIS A 288 12.98 -15.76 1.41
CA HIS A 288 13.96 -16.00 2.49
C HIS A 288 13.53 -16.87 3.69
N PHE A 289 12.23 -17.09 3.94
CA PHE A 289 11.76 -17.75 5.17
C PHE A 289 11.17 -19.16 4.99
N PHE A 290 11.04 -19.68 3.75
CA PHE A 290 10.33 -20.96 3.51
C PHE A 290 11.10 -22.07 2.83
N ASN A 291 12.40 -21.90 2.55
CA ASN A 291 13.16 -23.12 2.33
C ASN A 291 13.21 -23.85 3.67
N THR A 292 12.48 -24.96 3.80
CA THR A 292 12.37 -25.74 5.05
C THR A 292 13.74 -26.17 5.54
N SER A 293 14.72 -26.30 4.63
CA SER A 293 16.13 -26.56 4.94
C SER A 293 16.86 -25.39 5.60
N LEU A 294 16.38 -24.15 5.42
CA LEU A 294 16.95 -22.92 6.00
C LEU A 294 16.12 -22.37 7.18
N ASN A 295 14.95 -22.96 7.46
CA ASN A 295 14.04 -22.49 8.51
C ASN A 295 13.26 -23.66 9.15
N PRO A 296 13.92 -24.52 9.95
CA PRO A 296 13.26 -25.66 10.60
C PRO A 296 12.24 -25.18 11.64
N HIS A 297 11.11 -25.87 11.70
CA HIS A 297 10.11 -25.66 12.75
C HIS A 297 10.71 -26.06 14.10
N VAL A 298 11.15 -25.07 14.88
CA VAL A 298 11.46 -25.25 16.30
C VAL A 298 10.46 -24.47 17.12
#